data_AF-A7IIZ6-F1
#
_entry.id   AF-A7IIZ6-F1
#
_cell.length_a   1.000
_cell.length_b   1.000
_cell.length_c   1.000
_cell.angle_alpha   90.00
_cell.angle_beta   90.00
_cell.angle_gamma   90.00
#
_symmetry.space_group_name_H-M   'P 1'
#
loop_
_entity.id
_entity.type
_entity.pdbx_description
1 polymer ?
#
loop_
_entity_poly.entity_id
_entity_poly.type
_entity_poly.pdbx_seq_one_letter_code
_entity_poly.pdbx_strand_id
1 'polypeptide(L)'
;MPTTFAELVVRYRALIRQLATFVGVGLTATAAHFAALTLLVENGLTGPVAGSGVGFVVGGIVSYSLNRRFTFESTRSHAGAVPRFMVVAGVAFVLNGLIMGLLVHELGIYYLLAQSITTGITMLWTFSGYRVWAFAHRTGARQA
;
A
#
# COMPACT_ATOMS: atom_id res chain seq x y z
N MET A 1 -15.95 36.97 -15.08
CA MET A 1 -16.64 35.80 -15.67
C MET A 1 -16.66 34.70 -14.62
N PRO A 2 -17.83 34.24 -14.13
CA PRO A 2 -17.87 33.20 -13.13
C PRO A 2 -17.58 31.86 -13.81
N THR A 3 -16.55 31.16 -13.35
CA THR A 3 -16.26 29.78 -13.76
C THR A 3 -17.46 28.90 -13.41
N THR A 4 -18.18 28.43 -14.41
CA THR A 4 -19.37 27.60 -14.26
C THR A 4 -18.98 26.30 -13.54
N PHE A 5 -19.73 25.91 -12.50
CA PHE A 5 -19.51 24.71 -11.69
C PHE A 5 -19.23 23.45 -12.54
N ALA A 6 -19.83 23.36 -13.73
CA ALA A 6 -19.62 22.31 -14.72
C ALA A 6 -18.15 22.19 -15.21
N GLU A 7 -17.42 23.29 -15.39
CA GLU A 7 -16.02 23.25 -15.82
C GLU A 7 -15.10 22.72 -14.71
N LEU A 8 -15.40 23.07 -13.45
CA LEU A 8 -14.70 22.51 -12.29
C LEU A 8 -14.93 21.00 -12.21
N VAL A 9 -16.17 20.53 -12.34
CA VAL A 9 -16.49 19.09 -12.33
C VAL A 9 -15.77 18.35 -13.45
N VAL A 10 -15.78 18.88 -14.67
CA VAL A 10 -15.09 18.29 -15.83
C VAL A 10 -13.57 18.26 -15.64
N ARG A 11 -13.00 19.27 -14.98
CA ARG A 11 -11.57 19.37 -14.66
C ARG A 11 -11.14 18.40 -13.55
N TYR A 12 -11.97 18.21 -12.52
CA TYR A 12 -11.67 17.31 -11.40
C TYR A 12 -12.10 15.86 -11.62
N ARG A 13 -12.95 15.55 -12.61
CA ARG A 13 -13.43 14.18 -12.89
C ARG A 13 -12.31 13.14 -12.99
N ALA A 14 -11.20 13.52 -13.63
CA ALA A 14 -10.06 12.64 -13.84
C ALA A 14 -9.33 12.35 -12.51
N LEU A 15 -9.18 13.36 -11.66
CA LEU A 15 -8.59 13.23 -10.32
C LEU A 15 -9.49 12.41 -9.39
N ILE A 16 -10.80 12.66 -9.40
CA ILE A 16 -11.77 11.89 -8.61
C ILE A 16 -11.74 10.42 -9.04
N ARG A 17 -11.73 10.14 -10.34
CA ARG A 17 -11.63 8.77 -10.86
C ARG A 17 -10.31 8.11 -10.43
N GLN A 18 -9.19 8.81 -10.53
CA GLN A 18 -7.88 8.29 -10.13
C GLN A 18 -7.82 7.99 -8.62
N LEU A 19 -8.37 8.88 -7.78
CA LEU A 19 -8.46 8.68 -6.34
C LEU A 19 -9.39 7.50 -6.00
N ALA A 20 -10.57 7.43 -6.62
CA ALA A 20 -11.51 6.34 -6.41
C ALA A 20 -10.91 4.98 -6.82
N THR A 21 -10.21 4.93 -7.96
CA THR A 21 -9.45 3.75 -8.38
C THR A 21 -8.37 3.41 -7.36
N PHE A 22 -7.54 4.37 -6.93
CA PHE A 22 -6.47 4.13 -5.97
C PHE A 22 -6.98 3.59 -4.63
N VAL A 23 -8.03 4.22 -4.08
CA VAL A 23 -8.69 3.77 -2.85
C VAL A 23 -9.32 2.40 -3.04
N GLY A 24 -10.04 2.17 -4.15
CA GLY A 24 -10.64 0.88 -4.46
C GLY A 24 -9.61 -0.23 -4.54
N VAL A 25 -8.50 -0.02 -5.23
CA VAL A 25 -7.40 -0.98 -5.32
C VAL A 25 -6.78 -1.25 -3.95
N GLY A 26 -6.54 -0.22 -3.15
CA GLY A 26 -6.00 -0.37 -1.79
C GLY A 26 -6.92 -1.19 -0.88
N LEU A 27 -8.23 -0.94 -0.96
CA LEU A 27 -9.23 -1.69 -0.19
C LEU A 27 -9.30 -3.15 -0.62
N THR A 28 -9.30 -3.43 -1.92
CA THR A 28 -9.31 -4.82 -2.44
C THR A 28 -8.03 -5.57 -2.04
N ALA A 29 -6.87 -4.93 -2.12
CA ALA A 29 -5.60 -5.51 -1.68
C ALA A 29 -5.60 -5.81 -0.18
N THR A 30 -6.11 -4.90 0.63
CA THR A 30 -6.23 -5.08 2.08
C THR A 30 -7.19 -6.21 2.42
N ALA A 31 -8.34 -6.27 1.75
CA ALA A 31 -9.31 -7.36 1.92
C ALA A 31 -8.69 -8.71 1.57
N ALA A 32 -7.95 -8.81 0.46
CA ALA A 32 -7.26 -10.03 0.07
C ALA A 32 -6.19 -10.46 1.09
N HIS A 33 -5.44 -9.50 1.66
CA HIS A 33 -4.49 -9.77 2.74
C HIS A 33 -5.20 -10.37 3.95
N PHE A 34 -6.19 -9.66 4.50
CA PHE A 34 -6.91 -10.12 5.69
C PHE A 34 -7.60 -11.45 5.46
N ALA A 35 -8.21 -11.66 4.29
CA ALA A 35 -8.81 -12.95 3.94
C ALA A 35 -7.77 -14.07 3.94
N ALA A 36 -6.61 -13.88 3.31
CA ALA A 36 -5.54 -14.88 3.30
C ALA A 36 -5.01 -15.17 4.71
N LEU A 37 -4.75 -14.12 5.51
CA LEU A 37 -4.33 -14.25 6.90
C LEU A 37 -5.35 -15.08 7.71
N THR A 38 -6.62 -14.66 7.72
CA THR A 38 -7.66 -15.34 8.49
C THR A 38 -7.86 -16.76 8.02
N LEU A 39 -7.93 -17.02 6.70
CA LEU A 39 -8.07 -18.39 6.19
C LEU A 39 -6.89 -19.28 6.60
N LEU A 40 -5.66 -18.80 6.54
CA LEU A 40 -4.49 -19.59 6.92
C LEU A 40 -4.44 -19.88 8.42
N VAL A 41 -4.79 -18.91 9.26
CA VAL A 41 -4.76 -19.05 10.73
C VAL A 41 -5.93 -19.91 11.22
N GLU A 42 -7.16 -19.62 10.79
CA GLU A 42 -8.36 -20.30 11.27
C GLU A 42 -8.46 -21.76 10.78
N ASN A 43 -7.86 -22.09 9.62
CA ASN A 43 -7.74 -23.49 9.18
C ASN A 43 -6.53 -24.22 9.77
N GLY A 44 -5.77 -23.57 10.68
CA GLY A 44 -4.60 -24.18 11.34
C GLY A 44 -3.41 -24.46 10.41
N LEU A 45 -3.39 -23.88 9.21
CA LEU A 45 -2.35 -24.12 8.21
C LEU A 45 -1.03 -23.44 8.59
N THR A 46 -1.10 -22.26 9.22
CA THR A 46 0.08 -21.51 9.66
C THR A 46 -0.23 -20.69 10.92
N GLY A 47 0.82 -20.31 11.68
CA GLY A 47 0.68 -19.35 12.77
C GLY A 47 0.45 -17.91 12.30
N PRO A 48 -0.01 -17.00 13.18
CA PRO A 48 -0.41 -15.63 12.81
C PRO A 48 0.65 -14.78 12.10
N VAL A 49 1.93 -14.94 12.49
CA VAL A 49 3.03 -14.20 11.87
C VAL A 49 3.27 -14.66 10.42
N ALA A 50 3.31 -15.97 10.20
CA ALA A 50 3.48 -16.55 8.87
C ALA A 50 2.25 -16.26 7.98
N GLY A 51 1.04 -16.39 8.52
CA GLY A 51 -0.19 -16.04 7.83
C GLY A 51 -0.24 -14.56 7.42
N SER A 52 0.28 -13.66 8.26
CA SER A 52 0.39 -12.22 7.95
C SER A 52 1.37 -11.96 6.81
N GLY A 53 2.54 -12.61 6.85
CA GLY A 53 3.52 -12.54 5.76
C GLY A 53 2.93 -13.00 4.42
N VAL A 54 2.24 -14.15 4.39
CA VAL A 54 1.58 -14.64 3.17
C VAL A 54 0.48 -13.68 2.73
N GLY A 55 -0.36 -13.20 3.65
CA GLY A 55 -1.40 -12.22 3.35
C GLY A 55 -0.84 -10.92 2.78
N PHE A 56 0.29 -10.43 3.30
CA PHE A 56 0.97 -9.25 2.77
C PHE A 56 1.41 -9.46 1.32
N VAL A 57 1.98 -10.62 1.00
CA VAL A 57 2.38 -10.96 -0.37
C VAL A 57 1.15 -11.03 -1.30
N VAL A 58 0.08 -11.70 -0.89
CA VAL A 58 -1.16 -11.79 -1.66
C VAL A 58 -1.77 -10.40 -1.91
N GLY A 59 -1.89 -9.59 -0.86
CA GLY A 59 -2.37 -8.21 -0.97
C GLY A 59 -1.51 -7.35 -1.88
N GLY A 60 -0.18 -7.51 -1.81
CA GLY A 60 0.78 -6.86 -2.70
C GLY A 60 0.57 -7.23 -4.17
N ILE A 61 0.39 -8.52 -4.47
CA ILE A 61 0.13 -9.02 -5.84
C ILE A 61 -1.20 -8.46 -6.38
N VAL A 62 -2.25 -8.48 -5.56
CA VAL A 62 -3.56 -7.92 -5.93
C VAL A 62 -3.45 -6.42 -6.20
N SER A 63 -2.79 -5.68 -5.30
CA SER A 63 -2.55 -4.25 -5.46
C SER A 63 -1.81 -3.94 -6.76
N TYR A 64 -0.71 -4.65 -7.03
CA TYR A 64 0.08 -4.44 -8.24
C TYR A 64 -0.74 -4.77 -9.50
N SER A 65 -1.47 -5.89 -9.52
CA SER A 65 -2.25 -6.33 -10.68
C SER A 65 -3.37 -5.34 -11.02
N LEU A 66 -4.07 -4.83 -10.00
CA LEU A 66 -5.12 -3.85 -10.17
C LEU A 66 -4.57 -2.47 -10.56
N ASN A 67 -3.50 -2.01 -9.91
CA ASN A 67 -2.84 -0.76 -10.33
C ASN A 67 -2.33 -0.89 -11.78
N ARG A 68 -1.80 -2.04 -12.19
CA ARG A 68 -1.39 -2.33 -13.57
C ARG A 68 -2.54 -2.21 -14.56
N ARG A 69 -3.71 -2.74 -14.20
CA ARG A 69 -4.88 -2.73 -15.07
C ARG A 69 -5.58 -1.36 -15.14
N PHE A 70 -5.68 -0.64 -14.03
CA PHE A 70 -6.52 0.55 -13.94
C PHE A 70 -5.73 1.88 -13.92
N THR A 71 -4.47 1.85 -13.51
CA THR A 71 -3.66 3.06 -13.30
C THR A 71 -2.57 3.22 -14.35
N PHE A 72 -2.00 2.12 -14.87
CA PHE A 72 -0.83 2.16 -15.75
C PHE A 72 -1.13 2.11 -17.25
N GLU A 73 -2.40 2.12 -17.68
CA GLU A 73 -2.79 2.15 -19.10
C GLU A 73 -2.45 3.48 -19.82
N SER A 74 -1.84 4.44 -19.13
CA SER A 74 -1.28 5.64 -19.74
C SER A 74 -0.05 6.09 -18.97
N THR A 75 1.05 6.31 -19.67
CA THR A 75 2.30 7.02 -19.28
C THR A 75 3.49 6.23 -18.70
N ARG A 76 4.49 6.06 -19.60
CA ARG A 76 5.95 6.25 -19.43
C ARG A 76 6.78 5.35 -18.48
N SER A 77 7.78 4.70 -19.09
CA SER A 77 9.14 4.40 -18.58
C SER A 77 9.26 3.88 -17.14
N HIS A 78 9.01 2.59 -16.94
CA HIS A 78 8.97 1.90 -15.65
C HIS A 78 10.33 1.39 -15.13
N ALA A 79 11.45 1.62 -15.83
CA ALA A 79 12.73 0.98 -15.48
C ALA A 79 13.36 1.49 -14.17
N GLY A 80 13.08 2.73 -13.74
CA GLY A 80 13.71 3.34 -12.56
C GLY A 80 12.88 3.31 -11.26
N ALA A 81 11.55 3.20 -11.34
CA ALA A 81 10.64 3.30 -10.19
C ALA A 81 10.38 1.96 -9.49
N VAL A 82 10.43 0.86 -10.25
CA VAL A 82 10.18 -0.50 -9.74
C VAL A 82 11.18 -0.95 -8.66
N PRO A 83 12.51 -0.75 -8.80
CA PRO A 83 13.46 -1.17 -7.78
C PRO A 83 13.24 -0.44 -6.45
N ARG A 84 12.85 0.82 -6.53
CA ARG A 84 12.61 1.73 -5.39
C ARG A 84 11.37 1.31 -4.62
N PHE A 85 10.31 0.97 -5.35
CA PHE A 85 9.10 0.37 -4.81
C PHE A 85 9.40 -0.95 -4.09
N MET A 86 10.20 -1.82 -4.71
CA MET A 86 10.55 -3.11 -4.10
C MET A 86 11.33 -2.95 -2.79
N VAL A 87 12.23 -1.97 -2.67
CA VAL A 87 12.93 -1.70 -1.40
C VAL A 87 11.96 -1.25 -0.31
N VAL A 88 11.11 -0.26 -0.59
CA VAL A 88 10.13 0.25 0.39
C VAL A 88 9.16 -0.86 0.82
N ALA A 89 8.67 -1.65 -0.14
CA ALA A 89 7.79 -2.78 0.10
C ALA A 89 8.49 -3.91 0.86
N GLY A 90 9.76 -4.19 0.55
CA GLY A 90 10.56 -5.20 1.24
C GLY A 90 10.80 -4.84 2.71
N VAL A 91 11.10 -3.57 3.01
CA VAL A 91 11.22 -3.12 4.40
C VAL A 91 9.86 -3.17 5.10
N ALA A 92 8.77 -2.79 4.43
CA ALA A 92 7.43 -2.91 4.98
C ALA A 92 7.06 -4.37 5.32
N PHE A 93 7.50 -5.33 4.50
CA PHE A 93 7.31 -6.76 4.75
C PHE A 93 8.08 -7.23 5.99
N VAL A 94 9.35 -6.85 6.12
CA VAL A 94 10.15 -7.18 7.31
C VAL A 94 9.54 -6.55 8.57
N LEU A 95 9.15 -5.27 8.50
CA LEU A 95 8.48 -4.59 9.60
C LEU A 95 7.15 -5.28 9.96
N ASN A 96 6.38 -5.72 8.98
CA ASN A 96 5.14 -6.46 9.22
C ASN A 96 5.40 -7.72 10.05
N GLY A 97 6.38 -8.54 9.66
CA GLY A 97 6.74 -9.75 10.42
C GLY A 97 7.23 -9.46 11.83
N LEU A 98 8.12 -8.47 12.00
CA LEU A 98 8.68 -8.09 13.31
C LEU A 98 7.60 -7.57 14.26
N ILE A 99 6.74 -6.66 13.80
CA ILE A 99 5.68 -6.07 14.61
C ILE A 99 4.64 -7.13 14.95
N MET A 100 4.25 -7.98 13.99
CA MET A 100 3.35 -9.11 14.27
C MET A 100 3.94 -10.07 15.28
N GLY A 101 5.22 -10.42 15.15
CA GLY A 101 5.92 -11.27 16.11
C GLY A 101 5.89 -10.68 17.52
N LEU A 102 6.24 -9.39 17.66
CA LEU A 102 6.22 -8.69 18.93
C LEU A 102 4.80 -8.63 19.54
N LEU A 103 3.80 -8.22 18.76
CA LEU A 103 2.44 -8.04 19.27
C LEU A 103 1.79 -9.38 19.64
N VAL A 104 2.00 -10.44 18.84
CA VAL A 104 1.36 -11.73 19.06
C VAL A 104 2.12 -12.59 20.07
N HIS A 105 3.44 -12.71 19.95
CA HIS A 105 4.22 -13.63 20.79
C HIS A 105 4.66 -13.01 22.11
N GLU A 106 5.12 -11.75 22.12
CA GLU A 106 5.62 -11.12 23.34
C GLU A 106 4.51 -10.44 24.16
N LEU A 107 3.53 -9.83 23.46
CA LEU A 107 2.45 -9.07 24.10
C LEU A 107 1.12 -9.83 24.16
N GLY A 108 1.01 -11.00 23.51
CA GLY A 108 -0.20 -11.83 23.55
C GLY A 108 -1.44 -11.19 22.94
N ILE A 109 -1.28 -10.17 22.08
CA ILE A 109 -2.39 -9.44 21.47
C ILE A 109 -3.08 -10.33 20.44
N TYR A 110 -4.42 -10.31 20.44
CA TYR A 110 -5.22 -11.01 19.46
C TYR A 110 -4.83 -10.61 18.03
N TYR A 111 -4.61 -11.61 17.17
CA TYR A 111 -3.88 -11.43 15.91
C TYR A 111 -4.54 -10.44 14.94
N LEU A 112 -5.87 -10.31 14.91
CA LEU A 112 -6.55 -9.33 14.06
C LEU A 112 -6.32 -7.89 14.54
N LEU A 113 -6.25 -7.69 15.86
CA LEU A 113 -5.90 -6.39 16.43
C LEU A 113 -4.41 -6.08 16.19
N ALA A 114 -3.54 -7.08 16.39
CA ALA A 114 -2.12 -6.97 16.09
C ALA A 114 -1.88 -6.61 14.61
N GLN A 115 -2.62 -7.25 13.69
CA GLN A 115 -2.55 -6.97 12.26
C GLN A 115 -3.00 -5.55 11.95
N SER A 116 -4.06 -5.06 12.60
CA SER A 116 -4.57 -3.69 12.39
C SER A 116 -3.52 -2.64 12.79
N ILE A 117 -2.89 -2.82 13.95
CA ILE A 117 -1.79 -1.94 14.43
C ILE A 117 -0.59 -2.01 13.47
N THR A 118 -0.19 -3.23 13.09
CA THR A 118 0.92 -3.46 12.16
C THR A 118 0.68 -2.79 10.81
N THR A 119 -0.54 -2.87 10.30
CA THR A 119 -0.93 -2.24 9.03
C THR A 119 -0.84 -0.72 9.14
N GLY A 120 -1.28 -0.13 10.26
CA GLY A 120 -1.11 1.30 10.52
C GLY A 120 0.35 1.75 10.50
N ILE A 121 1.24 1.02 11.18
CA ILE A 121 2.67 1.36 11.25
C ILE A 121 3.35 1.20 9.88
N THR A 122 3.09 0.11 9.18
CA THR A 122 3.64 -0.12 7.83
C THR A 122 3.13 0.90 6.81
N MET A 123 1.91 1.40 6.97
CA MET A 123 1.39 2.51 6.16
C MET A 123 2.17 3.82 6.40
N LEU A 124 2.51 4.14 7.65
CA LEU A 124 3.34 5.30 7.98
C LEU A 124 4.75 5.19 7.39
N TRP A 125 5.34 3.99 7.44
CA TRP A 125 6.63 3.70 6.82
C TRP A 125 6.59 3.90 5.31
N THR A 126 5.63 3.28 4.63
CA THR A 126 5.49 3.37 3.17
C THR A 126 5.20 4.81 2.72
N PHE A 127 4.35 5.54 3.44
CA PHE A 127 4.11 6.96 3.20
C PHE A 127 5.39 7.81 3.34
N SER A 128 6.17 7.58 4.39
CA SER A 128 7.45 8.30 4.60
C SER A 128 8.46 7.99 3.50
N GLY A 129 8.52 6.71 3.08
CA GLY A 129 9.28 6.26 1.92
C GLY A 129 8.87 7.02 0.66
N TYR A 130 7.58 7.07 0.31
CA TYR A 130 7.14 7.83 -0.86
C TYR A 130 7.38 9.33 -0.72
N ARG A 131 7.26 9.89 0.49
CA ARG A 131 7.48 11.32 0.75
C ARG A 131 8.91 11.73 0.49
N VAL A 132 9.90 11.02 1.04
CA VAL A 132 11.32 11.34 0.83
C VAL A 132 11.66 11.37 -0.67
N TRP A 133 11.02 10.53 -1.46
CA TRP A 133 11.32 10.37 -2.88
C TRP A 133 10.53 11.35 -3.76
N ALA A 134 9.26 11.61 -3.44
CA ALA A 134 8.44 12.61 -4.14
C ALA A 134 8.96 14.05 -3.94
N PHE A 135 9.60 14.32 -2.78
CA PHE A 135 10.19 15.63 -2.49
C PHE A 135 11.66 15.77 -2.90
N ALA A 136 12.39 14.66 -3.13
CA ALA A 136 13.79 14.70 -3.57
C ALA A 136 14.00 15.29 -4.98
N HIS A 137 12.94 15.61 -5.75
CA HIS A 137 13.04 16.23 -7.09
C HIS A 137 12.69 17.72 -7.11
N ARG A 138 12.68 18.44 -5.98
CA ARG A 138 12.40 19.89 -5.95
C ARG A 138 13.58 20.80 -5.58
N THR A 139 14.80 20.28 -5.45
CA THR A 139 15.95 21.06 -4.95
C THR A 139 17.15 21.12 -5.91
N GLY A 140 16.90 21.22 -7.22
CA GLY A 140 17.98 21.28 -8.22
C GLY A 140 17.82 22.27 -9.38
N ALA A 141 16.80 23.13 -9.39
CA ALA A 141 16.55 24.06 -10.52
C ALA A 141 16.30 25.50 -10.07
N ARG A 142 17.00 25.96 -9.04
CA ARG A 142 17.19 27.39 -8.76
C ARG A 142 18.59 27.56 -8.20
N GLN A 143 19.41 28.32 -8.93
CA GLN A 143 20.78 28.77 -8.61
C GLN A 143 21.91 27.89 -9.16
N ALA A 144 22.23 28.09 -10.44
CA ALA A 144 23.59 28.35 -10.94
C ALA A 144 23.48 29.00 -12.32
#